data_AF-A0A085W9T6-F1
#
_entry.id   AF-A0A085W9T6-F1
#
_cell.length_a   1.000
_cell.length_b   1.000
_cell.length_c   1.000
_cell.angle_alpha   90.00
_cell.angle_beta   90.00
_cell.angle_gamma   90.00
#
_symmetry.space_group_name_H-M   'P 1'
#
loop_
_entity.id
_entity.type
_entity.pdbx_description
1 polymer ?
#
loop_
_entity_poly.entity_id
_entity_poly.type
_entity_poly.pdbx_seq_one_letter_code
_entity_poly.pdbx_strand_id
1 'polypeptide(L)'
;MELDANQISARRITLYDGPIESMLKDELGTLEATTRLYGQVWTAGTQVVVRWYEAHPPDSEKIPICAVARLSYDQMRKLPESKPGMAILDGSTAAAYVVDAFR
;
A
#
# COMPACT_ATOMS: atom_id res chain seq x y z
N MET A 1 -3.32 -0.26 7.43
CA MET A 1 -3.84 0.51 6.26
C MET A 1 -4.60 -0.41 5.31
N GLU A 2 -5.43 0.15 4.43
CA GLU A 2 -5.99 -0.50 3.24
C GLU A 2 -5.07 -0.21 2.05
N LEU A 3 -4.66 -1.26 1.32
CA LEU A 3 -3.71 -1.18 0.20
C LEU A 3 -4.29 -0.44 -1.00
N ASP A 4 -5.54 -0.70 -1.37
CA ASP A 4 -6.21 -0.03 -2.49
C ASP A 4 -7.55 0.54 -2.01
N ALA A 5 -7.69 1.84 -2.13
CA ALA A 5 -8.89 2.61 -1.83
C ALA A 5 -10.15 2.09 -2.55
N ASN A 6 -9.99 1.43 -3.70
CA ASN A 6 -11.09 0.88 -4.49
C ASN A 6 -11.51 -0.53 -4.05
N GLN A 7 -10.76 -1.16 -3.14
CA GLN A 7 -10.95 -2.54 -2.72
C GLN A 7 -10.95 -2.70 -1.19
N ILE A 8 -11.40 -1.67 -0.47
CA ILE A 8 -11.43 -1.61 0.99
C ILE A 8 -12.19 -2.80 1.58
N SER A 9 -11.61 -3.45 2.60
CA SER A 9 -12.19 -4.60 3.31
C SER A 9 -12.48 -5.82 2.44
N ALA A 10 -11.95 -5.88 1.22
CA ALA A 10 -12.06 -7.06 0.37
C ALA A 10 -11.24 -8.21 0.97
N ARG A 11 -11.81 -9.42 0.98
CA ARG A 11 -11.11 -10.64 1.43
C ARG A 11 -9.94 -11.01 0.54
N ARG A 12 -9.95 -10.53 -0.69
CA ARG A 12 -8.94 -10.74 -1.72
C ARG A 12 -8.91 -9.53 -2.62
N ILE A 13 -7.71 -9.05 -2.95
CA ILE A 13 -7.52 -7.91 -3.84
C ILE A 13 -6.63 -8.27 -5.01
N THR A 14 -6.78 -7.52 -6.10
CA THR A 14 -5.82 -7.51 -7.20
C THR A 14 -5.11 -6.17 -7.24
N LEU A 15 -3.80 -6.18 -7.10
CA LEU A 15 -2.96 -5.02 -7.34
C LEU A 15 -2.37 -5.09 -8.75
N TYR A 16 -2.21 -3.93 -9.39
CA TYR A 16 -1.62 -3.79 -10.71
C TYR A 16 -0.32 -3.00 -10.61
N ASP A 17 0.64 -3.27 -11.50
CA ASP A 17 1.79 -2.39 -11.66
C ASP A 17 1.30 -0.99 -12.04
N GLY A 18 1.70 0.02 -11.27
CA GLY A 18 1.20 1.36 -11.51
C GLY A 18 1.01 2.20 -10.25
N PRO A 19 0.43 3.40 -10.44
CA PRO A 19 0.04 4.26 -9.33
C PRO A 19 -1.04 3.58 -8.46
N ILE A 20 -1.02 3.89 -7.17
CA ILE A 20 -2.02 3.42 -6.22
C ILE A 20 -2.44 4.52 -5.26
N GLU A 21 -3.71 4.48 -4.87
CA GLU A 21 -4.24 5.22 -3.73
C GLU A 21 -4.58 4.23 -2.61
N SER A 22 -3.95 4.40 -1.46
CA SER A 22 -4.18 3.62 -0.24
C SER A 22 -4.82 4.50 0.83
N MET A 23 -5.32 3.90 1.90
CA MET A 23 -5.95 4.65 3.00
C MET A 23 -5.47 4.14 4.36
N LEU A 24 -5.08 5.06 5.24
CA LEU A 24 -4.80 4.73 6.63
C LEU A 24 -6.08 4.28 7.35
N LYS A 25 -5.99 3.14 8.05
CA LYS A 25 -7.06 2.65 8.95
C LYS A 25 -6.88 3.19 10.37
N ASP A 26 -5.62 3.33 10.75
CA ASP A 26 -5.13 3.77 12.04
C ASP A 26 -4.01 4.77 11.77
N GLU A 27 -3.58 5.47 12.82
CA GLU A 27 -2.53 6.48 12.74
C GLU A 27 -1.19 5.91 12.25
N LEU A 28 -0.45 6.72 11.48
CA LEU A 28 0.93 6.44 11.07
C LEU A 28 1.81 7.62 11.50
N GLY A 29 2.43 7.50 12.67
CA GLY A 29 3.17 8.61 13.26
C GLY A 29 2.22 9.76 13.60
N THR A 30 2.39 10.91 12.94
CA THR A 30 1.50 12.08 13.08
C THR A 30 0.36 12.12 12.07
N LEU A 31 0.31 11.17 11.13
CA LEU A 31 -0.76 11.09 10.13
C LEU A 31 -1.97 10.38 10.73
N GLU A 32 -3.12 11.01 10.68
CA GLU A 32 -4.37 10.47 11.21
C GLU A 32 -4.96 9.35 10.34
N ALA A 33 -5.87 8.57 10.94
CA ALA A 33 -6.69 7.63 10.19
C ALA A 33 -7.41 8.34 9.04
N THR A 34 -7.77 7.59 7.99
CA THR A 34 -8.39 8.10 6.74
C THR A 34 -7.50 8.95 5.83
N THR A 35 -6.28 9.31 6.26
CA THR A 35 -5.24 9.88 5.37
C THR A 35 -5.06 9.01 4.12
N ARG A 36 -5.14 9.62 2.95
CA ARG A 36 -4.86 8.96 1.67
C ARG A 36 -3.37 8.93 1.42
N LEU A 37 -2.86 7.80 0.93
CA LEU A 37 -1.46 7.63 0.59
C LEU A 37 -1.34 7.34 -0.90
N TYR A 38 -0.60 8.16 -1.62
CA TYR A 38 -0.38 8.04 -3.04
C TYR A 38 1.02 7.46 -3.30
N GLY A 39 1.08 6.48 -4.19
CA GLY A 39 2.26 5.66 -4.34
C GLY A 39 2.31 4.90 -5.65
N GLN A 40 3.23 3.94 -5.69
CA GLN A 40 3.51 3.08 -6.82
C GLN A 40 3.61 1.62 -6.36
N VAL A 41 3.10 0.72 -7.19
CA VAL A 41 3.14 -0.73 -7.02
C VAL A 41 4.07 -1.36 -8.05
N TRP A 42 4.81 -2.38 -7.61
CA TRP A 42 5.56 -3.30 -8.46
C TRP A 42 5.24 -4.76 -8.09
N THR A 43 4.96 -5.57 -9.11
CA THR A 43 4.47 -6.95 -9.01
C THR A 43 5.40 -7.95 -9.68
N ALA A 44 6.53 -7.51 -10.23
CA ALA A 44 7.48 -8.37 -10.95
C ALA A 44 8.12 -9.48 -10.08
N GLY A 45 8.27 -9.24 -8.77
CA GLY A 45 8.84 -10.19 -7.83
C GLY A 45 7.86 -11.27 -7.36
N THR A 46 8.29 -12.10 -6.40
CA THR A 46 7.43 -13.06 -5.68
C THR A 46 6.56 -12.38 -4.63
N GLN A 47 7.02 -11.23 -4.13
CA GLN A 47 6.27 -10.34 -3.25
C GLN A 47 5.96 -9.02 -3.96
N VAL A 48 4.82 -8.44 -3.61
CA VAL A 48 4.43 -7.11 -4.06
C VAL A 48 5.24 -6.08 -3.29
N VAL A 49 5.77 -5.08 -4.01
CA VAL A 49 6.39 -3.91 -3.43
C VAL A 49 5.44 -2.74 -3.62
N VAL A 50 5.18 -1.98 -2.55
CA VAL A 50 4.45 -0.72 -2.60
C VAL A 50 5.27 0.35 -1.91
N ARG A 51 5.39 1.51 -2.56
CA ARG A 51 6.07 2.70 -2.02
C ARG A 51 5.13 3.88 -2.15
N TRP A 52 4.92 4.62 -1.06
CA TRP A 52 4.11 5.85 -1.04
C TRP A 52 5.01 7.07 -0.91
N TYR A 53 4.76 8.06 -1.76
CA TYR A 53 5.53 9.29 -1.86
C TYR A 53 4.76 10.53 -1.41
N GLU A 54 3.43 10.44 -1.28
CA GLU A 54 2.56 11.54 -0.85
C GLU A 54 1.50 11.04 0.15
N ALA A 55 1.24 11.84 1.19
CA ALA A 55 0.16 11.66 2.14
C ALA A 55 -0.78 12.87 2.10
N HIS A 56 -2.08 12.62 1.99
CA HIS A 56 -3.12 13.65 1.98
C HIS A 56 -4.04 13.41 3.19
N PRO A 57 -3.78 14.04 4.34
CA PRO A 57 -4.73 14.05 5.44
C PRO A 57 -6.00 14.81 5.02
N PRO A 58 -7.21 14.46 5.53
CA PRO A 58 -8.47 15.05 5.09
C PRO A 58 -8.53 16.58 5.09
N ASP A 59 -7.97 17.21 6.13
CA ASP A 59 -8.07 18.65 6.38
C ASP A 59 -6.69 19.33 6.43
N SER A 60 -5.70 18.81 5.71
CA SER A 60 -4.33 19.35 5.70
C SER A 60 -3.72 19.39 4.31
N GLU A 61 -2.62 20.12 4.18
CA GLU A 61 -1.82 20.09 2.97
C GLU A 61 -1.22 18.70 2.70
N LYS A 62 -0.86 18.48 1.43
CA LYS A 62 -0.19 17.26 1.00
C LYS A 62 1.21 17.23 1.61
N ILE A 63 1.57 16.08 2.17
CA ILE A 63 2.86 15.87 2.84
C ILE A 63 3.68 14.88 2.01
N PRO A 64 4.89 15.25 1.52
CA PRO A 64 5.78 14.30 0.90
C PRO A 64 6.30 13.32 1.95
N ILE A 65 6.30 12.03 1.62
CA ILE A 65 6.73 10.97 2.53
C ILE A 65 7.61 9.95 1.81
N CYS A 66 8.31 9.12 2.56
CA CYS A 66 8.88 7.88 2.08
C CYS A 66 8.32 6.76 2.95
N ALA A 67 7.30 6.06 2.47
CA ALA A 67 6.74 4.92 3.18
C ALA A 67 6.69 3.67 2.31
N VAL A 68 6.82 2.50 2.94
CA VAL A 68 6.81 1.20 2.27
C VAL A 68 5.79 0.28 2.90
N ALA A 69 5.13 -0.53 2.08
CA ALA A 69 4.38 -1.67 2.58
C ALA A 69 5.37 -2.71 3.09
N ARG A 70 5.27 -3.07 4.37
CA ARG A 70 5.95 -4.25 4.92
C ARG A 70 4.97 -4.98 5.80
N LEU A 71 4.91 -6.30 5.68
CA LEU A 71 4.17 -7.14 6.59
C LEU A 71 4.93 -8.44 6.78
N SER A 72 4.89 -8.94 8.02
CA SER A 72 5.33 -10.29 8.33
C SER A 72 4.32 -11.33 7.81
N TYR A 73 4.69 -12.62 7.89
CA TYR A 73 3.81 -13.75 7.56
C TYR A 73 3.27 -13.76 6.13
N ASP A 74 4.11 -13.44 5.14
CA ASP A 74 3.80 -13.61 3.70
C ASP A 74 2.58 -12.84 3.18
N GLN A 75 2.06 -11.85 3.89
CA GLN A 75 0.85 -11.11 3.44
C GLN A 75 1.04 -10.30 2.15
N MET A 76 2.28 -9.95 1.81
CA MET A 76 2.62 -9.32 0.52
C MET A 76 3.01 -10.34 -0.55
N ARG A 77 2.95 -11.65 -0.25
CA ARG A 77 3.28 -12.72 -1.20
C ARG A 77 2.15 -12.89 -2.20
N LYS A 78 2.52 -12.98 -3.47
CA LYS A 78 1.58 -13.21 -4.57
C LYS A 78 0.99 -14.61 -4.47
N LEU A 79 -0.33 -14.72 -4.68
CA LEU A 79 -0.95 -16.01 -4.93
C LEU A 79 -0.54 -16.57 -6.30
N PRO A 80 -0.50 -17.91 -6.48
CA PRO A 80 -0.04 -18.56 -7.72
C PRO A 80 -0.78 -18.14 -8.99
N GLU A 81 -2.03 -17.68 -8.87
CA GLU A 81 -2.87 -17.26 -10.00
C GLU A 81 -2.52 -15.84 -10.51
N SER A 82 -1.57 -15.16 -9.88
CA SER A 82 -1.08 -13.85 -10.30
C SER A 82 -0.42 -13.90 -11.68
N LYS A 83 -0.73 -12.94 -12.55
CA LYS A 83 -0.17 -12.81 -13.90
C LYS A 83 0.87 -11.68 -13.98
N PRO A 84 1.72 -11.63 -15.02
CA PRO A 84 2.60 -10.47 -15.24
C PRO A 84 1.82 -9.15 -15.22
N GLY A 85 2.33 -8.15 -14.51
CA GLY A 85 1.67 -6.85 -14.35
C GLY A 85 0.59 -6.78 -13.27
N MET A 86 0.33 -7.90 -12.56
CA MET A 86 -0.62 -7.93 -11.45
C MET A 86 -0.22 -8.89 -10.33
N ALA A 87 -0.83 -8.69 -9.16
CA ALA A 87 -0.66 -9.53 -7.99
C ALA A 87 -1.99 -9.73 -7.29
N ILE A 88 -2.31 -10.98 -6.99
CA ILE A 88 -3.46 -11.31 -6.14
C ILE A 88 -2.94 -11.54 -4.73
N LEU A 89 -3.53 -10.86 -3.75
CA LEU A 89 -3.18 -10.96 -2.33
C LEU A 89 -4.38 -11.47 -1.51
N ASP A 90 -4.10 -12.24 -0.47
CA ASP A 90 -5.10 -12.79 0.45
C ASP A 90 -5.40 -11.80 1.59
N GLY A 91 -5.98 -10.65 1.22
CA GLY A 91 -6.39 -9.58 2.12
C GLY A 91 -6.11 -8.19 1.57
N SER A 92 -6.90 -7.20 2.00
CA SER A 92 -6.78 -5.82 1.53
C SER A 92 -5.85 -4.94 2.35
N THR A 93 -5.31 -5.43 3.47
CA THR A 93 -4.63 -4.59 4.44
C THR A 93 -3.13 -4.80 4.50
N ALA A 94 -2.39 -3.71 4.74
CA ALA A 94 -0.97 -3.76 5.05
C ALA A 94 -0.55 -2.88 6.23
N ALA A 95 0.66 -3.13 6.74
CA ALA A 95 1.36 -2.16 7.56
C ALA A 95 2.24 -1.28 6.67
N ALA A 96 2.21 0.01 6.96
CA ALA A 96 3.04 1.00 6.33
C ALA A 96 4.16 1.40 7.29
N TYR A 97 5.36 1.54 6.76
CA TYR A 97 6.53 1.95 7.54
C TYR A 97 7.17 3.16 6.86
N VAL A 98 7.32 4.25 7.59
CA VAL A 98 8.10 5.41 7.16
C VAL A 98 9.58 5.02 7.17
N VAL A 99 10.30 5.38 6.11
CA VAL A 99 11.74 5.13 5.93
C VAL A 99 12.43 6.43 5.51
N ASP A 100 13.72 6.54 5.78
CA ASP A 100 14.48 7.76 5.45
C ASP A 100 14.54 8.04 3.94
N ALA A 101 14.65 6.98 3.13
CA ALA A 101 14.71 7.06 1.68
C ALA A 101 14.39 5.70 1.03
N PHE A 102 13.95 5.74 -0.23
CA PHE A 102 13.87 4.55 -1.07
C PHE A 102 15.27 4.18 -1.57
N ARG A 103 15.86 3.17 -0.94
CA ARG A 103 17.10 2.54 -1.41
C ARG A 103 16.79 1.41 -2.39
#